data_AF-A0A848EXT0-F1
#
_entry.id   AF-A0A848EXT0-F1
#
_cell.length_a   1.000
_cell.length_b   1.000
_cell.length_c   1.000
_cell.angle_alpha   90.00
_cell.angle_beta   90.00
_cell.angle_gamma   90.00
#
_symmetry.space_group_name_H-M   'P 1'
#
loop_
_entity.id
_entity.type
_entity.pdbx_description
1 polymer ?
#
loop_
_entity_poly.entity_id
_entity_poly.type
_entity_poly.pdbx_seq_one_letter_code
_entity_poly.pdbx_strand_id
1 'polypeptide(L)'
;SIAAQGNADVQVQQTLEMEKGKVSAAGNLTIQADKLPLKGVIASGGDTAITTHQSLQNEDSDASMGTITADGNLTLHTDGTLTNSRKIESGKTLKVEAGQGIQNNATGELNGQDVVQQTTTLDNTGLINGTQHVAVTAKHIINHENGRIYGEDVTLQADQLENRRQAELEEQLAAAMKTLQEKAAALEAAYAADVTKYTSSAQESQYKAAIEQADKAYDAQLAVVQDLLTKLDTHKAGTIAARNTLTVQAQAIENRHNATLYSGGDMHLTADDTLTNQGASIESMGNLTIQAGQIRNENDAFSAKRIGSAWMTNPEKIRIDQAGHAEQGQAFDRSEFSNLSSGYGAYHHPKAMTI
;
A
#
# COMPACT_ATOMS: atom_id res chain seq x y z
N SER A 1 24.84 -36.18 14.52
CA SER A 1 23.70 -36.37 13.59
C SER A 1 22.83 -37.49 14.11
N ILE A 2 21.52 -37.40 13.89
CA ILE A 2 20.55 -38.48 14.10
C ILE A 2 20.12 -38.94 12.71
N ALA A 3 20.26 -40.23 12.40
CA ALA A 3 20.00 -40.75 11.07
C ALA A 3 19.39 -42.16 11.10
N ALA A 4 18.41 -42.41 10.24
CA ALA A 4 17.83 -43.74 10.02
C ALA A 4 17.81 -44.09 8.52
N GLN A 5 18.09 -45.35 8.18
CA GLN A 5 17.96 -45.90 6.82
C GLN A 5 16.51 -46.33 6.49
N GLY A 6 15.61 -46.27 7.47
CA GLY A 6 14.18 -46.45 7.30
C GLY A 6 13.47 -45.22 7.86
N ASN A 7 12.39 -45.43 8.60
CA ASN A 7 11.70 -44.36 9.30
C ASN A 7 12.46 -43.94 10.57
N ALA A 8 12.31 -42.68 10.99
CA ALA A 8 12.78 -42.19 12.28
C ALA A 8 11.62 -41.53 13.04
N ASP A 9 11.59 -41.76 14.35
CA ASP A 9 10.69 -41.10 15.29
C ASP A 9 11.55 -40.48 16.41
N VAL A 10 11.53 -39.16 16.53
CA VAL A 10 12.32 -38.39 17.49
C VAL A 10 11.36 -37.66 18.42
N GLN A 11 11.27 -38.13 19.65
CA GLN A 11 10.40 -37.55 20.67
C GLN A 11 11.25 -36.93 21.79
N VAL A 12 11.04 -35.65 22.05
CA VAL A 12 11.75 -34.88 23.08
C VAL A 12 10.72 -34.13 23.91
N GLN A 13 10.74 -34.27 25.24
CA GLN A 13 9.74 -33.60 26.09
C GLN A 13 9.93 -32.09 26.23
N GLN A 14 11.13 -31.60 25.97
CA GLN A 14 11.49 -30.19 26.09
C GLN A 14 12.04 -29.69 24.75
N THR A 15 13.33 -29.35 24.70
CA THR A 15 13.96 -28.77 23.53
C THR A 15 14.73 -29.81 22.74
N LEU A 16 14.47 -29.91 21.43
CA LEU A 16 15.40 -30.56 20.51
C LEU A 16 16.46 -29.55 20.06
N GLU A 17 17.61 -29.56 20.74
CA GLU A 17 18.75 -28.71 20.36
C GLU A 17 19.54 -29.34 19.21
N MET A 18 19.75 -28.58 18.14
CA MET A 18 20.39 -29.09 16.92
C MET A 18 21.32 -28.07 16.27
N GLU A 19 22.13 -27.37 17.06
CA GLU A 19 23.14 -26.42 16.58
C GLU A 19 24.07 -27.07 15.55
N LYS A 20 23.95 -26.67 14.29
CA LYS A 20 24.68 -27.25 13.13
C LYS A 20 24.54 -28.77 13.02
N GLY A 21 23.50 -29.32 13.65
CA GLY A 21 23.18 -30.74 13.65
C GLY A 21 22.37 -31.15 12.42
N LYS A 22 22.25 -32.46 12.20
CA LYS A 22 21.37 -33.03 11.17
C LYS A 22 20.51 -34.12 11.78
N VAL A 23 19.20 -34.06 11.54
CA VAL A 23 18.23 -35.14 11.79
C VAL A 23 17.73 -35.62 10.44
N SER A 24 17.82 -36.93 10.17
CA SER A 24 17.42 -37.46 8.87
C SER A 24 16.87 -38.88 8.86
N ALA A 25 16.03 -39.17 7.88
CA ALA A 25 15.49 -40.51 7.63
C ALA A 25 15.43 -40.77 6.11
N ALA A 26 15.81 -41.98 5.66
CA ALA A 26 15.60 -42.36 4.26
C ALA A 26 14.12 -42.62 3.95
N GLY A 27 13.35 -43.07 4.94
CA GLY A 27 11.88 -43.13 4.92
C GLY A 27 11.25 -41.93 5.63
N ASN A 28 10.12 -42.17 6.29
CA ASN A 28 9.37 -41.12 6.98
C ASN A 28 10.07 -40.62 8.24
N LEU A 29 9.88 -39.35 8.57
CA LEU A 29 10.44 -38.72 9.77
C LEU A 29 9.33 -38.09 10.61
N THR A 30 9.25 -38.47 11.89
CA THR A 30 8.41 -37.79 12.87
C THR A 30 9.28 -37.13 13.92
N ILE A 31 9.01 -35.86 14.24
CA ILE A 31 9.65 -35.11 15.31
C ILE A 31 8.56 -34.51 16.19
N GLN A 32 8.63 -34.79 17.50
CA GLN A 32 7.80 -34.14 18.51
C GLN A 32 8.71 -33.51 19.55
N ALA A 33 8.56 -32.21 19.78
CA ALA A 33 9.31 -31.46 20.80
C ALA A 33 8.42 -30.38 21.43
N ASP A 34 8.67 -29.98 22.68
CA ASP A 34 8.04 -28.76 23.19
C ASP A 34 8.57 -27.54 22.41
N LYS A 35 9.90 -27.45 22.26
CA LYS A 35 10.60 -26.37 21.56
C LYS A 35 11.59 -26.89 20.50
N LEU A 36 11.61 -26.23 19.34
CA LEU A 36 12.56 -26.51 18.25
C LEU A 36 13.21 -25.21 17.74
N PRO A 37 14.32 -24.75 18.35
CA PRO A 37 15.16 -23.70 17.77
C PRO A 37 15.92 -24.32 16.60
N LEU A 38 15.36 -24.20 15.39
CA LEU A 38 15.81 -24.89 14.21
C LEU A 38 17.10 -24.25 13.67
N LYS A 39 18.24 -24.69 14.21
CA LYS A 39 19.59 -24.23 13.86
C LYS A 39 20.45 -25.30 13.19
N GLY A 40 19.82 -26.42 12.82
CA GLY A 40 20.39 -27.53 12.07
C GLY A 40 19.56 -27.85 10.84
N VAL A 41 19.78 -29.02 10.25
CA VAL A 41 19.07 -29.50 9.06
C VAL A 41 18.16 -30.66 9.42
N ILE A 42 16.93 -30.64 8.93
CA ILE A 42 15.98 -31.74 8.98
C ILE A 42 15.74 -32.24 7.55
N ALA A 43 15.94 -33.54 7.28
CA ALA A 43 15.79 -34.09 5.94
C ALA A 43 15.17 -35.50 5.92
N SER A 44 14.18 -35.74 5.07
CA SER A 44 13.55 -37.06 4.89
C SER A 44 13.39 -37.41 3.41
N GLY A 45 13.62 -38.69 3.08
CA GLY A 45 13.29 -39.27 1.77
C GLY A 45 11.81 -39.68 1.62
N GLY A 46 11.00 -39.49 2.66
CA GLY A 46 9.57 -39.78 2.68
C GLY A 46 8.77 -38.62 3.25
N ASP A 47 7.67 -38.94 3.93
CA ASP A 47 6.84 -37.92 4.59
C ASP A 47 7.48 -37.46 5.91
N THR A 48 7.38 -36.17 6.21
CA THR A 48 7.85 -35.58 7.46
C THR A 48 6.69 -34.96 8.24
N ALA A 49 6.60 -35.27 9.53
CA ALA A 49 5.70 -34.63 10.47
C ALA A 49 6.52 -34.02 11.62
N ILE A 50 6.33 -32.72 11.87
CA ILE A 50 6.97 -31.99 12.96
C ILE A 50 5.88 -31.35 13.80
N THR A 51 5.89 -31.61 15.11
CA THR A 51 4.95 -31.01 16.06
C THR A 51 5.73 -30.30 17.17
N THR A 52 5.40 -29.03 17.41
CA THR A 52 5.91 -28.26 18.54
C THR A 52 4.80 -27.59 19.35
N HIS A 53 5.02 -27.44 20.66
CA HIS A 53 4.07 -26.77 21.56
C HIS A 53 4.46 -25.31 21.88
N GLN A 54 5.66 -24.91 21.46
CA GLN A 54 6.13 -23.53 21.42
C GLN A 54 6.44 -23.12 19.98
N SER A 55 6.72 -21.82 19.80
CA SER A 55 7.15 -21.26 18.52
C SER A 55 8.35 -22.01 17.92
N LEU A 56 8.32 -22.18 16.61
CA LEU A 56 9.41 -22.74 15.82
C LEU A 56 10.08 -21.59 15.08
N GLN A 57 11.40 -21.44 15.26
CA GLN A 57 12.17 -20.37 14.62
C GLN A 57 13.46 -20.89 13.99
N ASN A 58 13.80 -20.38 12.81
CA ASN A 58 15.08 -20.63 12.14
C ASN A 58 15.82 -19.35 11.72
N GLU A 59 15.41 -18.19 12.25
CA GLU A 59 15.99 -16.89 11.88
C GLU A 59 17.48 -16.78 12.24
N ASP A 60 17.86 -17.27 13.43
CA ASP A 60 19.22 -17.23 13.98
C ASP A 60 20.16 -18.31 13.41
N SER A 61 19.75 -19.09 12.42
CA SER A 61 20.58 -20.17 11.88
C SER A 61 21.67 -19.64 10.93
N ASP A 62 22.73 -20.41 10.67
CA ASP A 62 23.61 -20.11 9.53
C ASP A 62 22.86 -20.30 8.19
N ALA A 63 23.31 -19.70 7.09
CA ALA A 63 22.60 -19.73 5.80
C ALA A 63 22.35 -21.14 5.22
N SER A 64 23.20 -22.13 5.54
CA SER A 64 23.05 -23.54 5.15
C SER A 64 22.38 -24.40 6.23
N MET A 65 21.90 -23.77 7.30
CA MET A 65 21.25 -24.39 8.44
C MET A 65 19.83 -23.84 8.59
N GLY A 66 19.07 -24.47 9.47
CA GLY A 66 17.70 -24.06 9.74
C GLY A 66 16.69 -24.53 8.70
N THR A 67 17.09 -25.48 7.84
CA THR A 67 16.28 -25.96 6.73
C THR A 67 15.52 -27.24 7.06
N ILE A 68 14.38 -27.42 6.40
CA ILE A 68 13.57 -28.63 6.45
C ILE A 68 13.30 -29.07 5.01
N THR A 69 13.58 -30.32 4.68
CA THR A 69 13.30 -30.89 3.36
C THR A 69 12.65 -32.27 3.50
N ALA A 70 11.54 -32.49 2.82
CA ALA A 70 10.91 -33.81 2.71
C ALA A 70 10.67 -34.14 1.23
N ASP A 71 11.11 -35.29 0.74
CA ASP A 71 10.81 -35.73 -0.62
C ASP A 71 9.31 -36.08 -0.78
N GLY A 72 8.64 -36.45 0.31
CA GLY A 72 7.19 -36.62 0.42
C GLY A 72 6.48 -35.35 0.91
N ASN A 73 5.37 -35.54 1.63
CA ASN A 73 4.64 -34.45 2.28
C ASN A 73 5.40 -33.94 3.52
N LEU A 74 5.29 -32.65 3.81
CA LEU A 74 5.78 -32.06 5.06
C LEU A 74 4.61 -31.44 5.82
N THR A 75 4.29 -31.95 6.99
CA THR A 75 3.35 -31.33 7.93
C THR A 75 4.13 -30.71 9.09
N LEU A 76 4.00 -29.40 9.27
CA LEU A 76 4.56 -28.65 10.39
C LEU A 76 3.40 -28.11 11.21
N HIS A 77 3.31 -28.55 12.46
CA HIS A 77 2.35 -28.07 13.43
C HIS A 77 3.08 -27.38 14.58
N THR A 78 2.69 -26.16 14.92
CA THR A 78 3.16 -25.45 16.11
C THR A 78 1.98 -24.77 16.82
N ASP A 79 1.88 -24.91 18.14
CA ASP A 79 0.91 -24.14 18.93
C ASP A 79 1.26 -22.64 18.95
N GLY A 80 2.52 -22.30 18.66
CA GLY A 80 3.07 -20.96 18.66
C GLY A 80 3.10 -20.30 17.27
N THR A 81 4.12 -19.46 17.08
CA THR A 81 4.42 -18.80 15.80
C THR A 81 5.49 -19.59 15.05
N LEU A 82 5.33 -19.75 13.74
CA LEU A 82 6.43 -20.14 12.85
C LEU A 82 7.17 -18.88 12.39
N THR A 83 8.43 -18.70 12.77
CA THR A 83 9.30 -17.65 12.21
C THR A 83 10.31 -18.29 11.26
N ASN A 84 10.11 -18.07 9.97
CA ASN A 84 10.87 -18.66 8.88
C ASN A 84 11.72 -17.62 8.14
N SER A 85 13.03 -17.80 8.14
CA SER A 85 14.01 -17.05 7.34
C SER A 85 14.87 -17.97 6.48
N ARG A 86 14.52 -19.26 6.37
CA ARG A 86 15.26 -20.27 5.60
C ARG A 86 14.30 -21.08 4.73
N LYS A 87 14.85 -22.11 4.08
CA LYS A 87 14.09 -23.00 3.21
C LYS A 87 13.37 -24.10 4.00
N ILE A 88 12.07 -24.16 3.84
CA ILE A 88 11.20 -25.26 4.26
C ILE A 88 10.51 -25.78 2.99
N GLU A 89 10.81 -27.01 2.60
CA GLU A 89 10.39 -27.56 1.31
C GLU A 89 9.83 -28.98 1.43
N SER A 90 8.74 -29.21 0.69
CA SER A 90 8.17 -30.52 0.42
C SER A 90 8.26 -30.83 -1.07
N GLY A 91 8.54 -32.08 -1.43
CA GLY A 91 8.41 -32.58 -2.80
C GLY A 91 6.94 -32.73 -3.25
N LYS A 92 5.99 -32.72 -2.30
CA LYS A 92 4.55 -32.79 -2.51
C LYS A 92 3.86 -31.65 -1.75
N THR A 93 3.01 -31.94 -0.76
CA THR A 93 2.31 -30.92 0.00
C THR A 93 3.13 -30.46 1.21
N LEU A 94 3.41 -29.16 1.29
CA LEU A 94 3.80 -28.47 2.52
C LEU A 94 2.54 -27.98 3.24
N LYS A 95 2.22 -28.58 4.38
CA LYS A 95 1.15 -28.13 5.27
C LYS A 95 1.75 -27.48 6.51
N VAL A 96 1.36 -26.24 6.80
CA VAL A 96 1.76 -25.49 7.98
C VAL A 96 0.53 -25.10 8.79
N GLU A 97 0.47 -25.55 10.03
CA GLU A 97 -0.53 -25.15 11.02
C GLU A 97 0.19 -24.44 12.16
N ALA A 98 -0.04 -23.14 12.33
CA ALA A 98 0.58 -22.35 13.39
C ALA A 98 -0.48 -21.61 14.20
N GLY A 99 -0.57 -21.91 15.49
CA GLY A 99 -1.63 -21.42 16.37
C GLY A 99 -1.65 -19.90 16.58
N GLN A 100 -0.49 -19.24 16.53
CA GLN A 100 -0.33 -17.81 16.82
C GLN A 100 0.05 -16.96 15.59
N GLY A 101 0.68 -17.55 14.58
CA GLY A 101 1.08 -16.82 13.39
C GLY A 101 2.10 -17.55 12.52
N ILE A 102 2.24 -17.10 11.28
CA ILE A 102 3.33 -17.45 10.39
C ILE A 102 4.02 -16.15 10.00
N GLN A 103 5.30 -16.02 10.31
CA GLN A 103 6.19 -14.96 9.86
C GLN A 103 7.17 -15.55 8.87
N ASN A 104 6.99 -15.27 7.59
CA ASN A 104 7.92 -15.68 6.54
C ASN A 104 8.75 -14.47 6.12
N ASN A 105 9.94 -14.35 6.72
CA ASN A 105 10.82 -13.20 6.59
C ASN A 105 11.42 -13.13 5.18
N ALA A 106 12.08 -12.02 4.84
CA ALA A 106 12.53 -11.73 3.47
C ALA A 106 13.38 -12.82 2.78
N THR A 107 14.09 -13.65 3.55
CA THR A 107 14.90 -14.78 3.09
C THR A 107 14.26 -16.15 3.30
N GLY A 108 13.08 -16.18 3.92
CA GLY A 108 12.27 -17.36 4.14
C GLY A 108 11.61 -17.85 2.85
N GLU A 109 11.66 -19.17 2.67
CA GLU A 109 10.99 -19.86 1.57
C GLU A 109 10.12 -21.00 2.13
N LEU A 110 8.83 -20.98 1.77
CA LEU A 110 7.87 -22.05 2.04
C LEU A 110 7.45 -22.64 0.68
N ASN A 111 8.00 -23.80 0.34
CA ASN A 111 7.90 -24.39 -1.00
C ASN A 111 7.22 -25.77 -0.98
N GLY A 112 6.41 -26.03 -2.01
CA GLY A 112 5.82 -27.34 -2.26
C GLY A 112 5.30 -27.49 -3.69
N GLN A 113 4.84 -28.70 -4.02
CA GLN A 113 3.85 -28.85 -5.09
C GLN A 113 2.58 -28.11 -4.71
N ASP A 114 2.08 -28.41 -3.51
CA ASP A 114 1.00 -27.67 -2.86
C ASP A 114 1.51 -27.05 -1.57
N VAL A 115 1.09 -25.83 -1.27
CA VAL A 115 1.34 -25.18 0.03
C VAL A 115 0.00 -24.86 0.68
N VAL A 116 -0.23 -25.42 1.86
CA VAL A 116 -1.45 -25.20 2.65
C VAL A 116 -1.06 -24.59 3.99
N GLN A 117 -1.63 -23.44 4.33
CA GLN A 117 -1.34 -22.73 5.57
C GLN A 117 -2.61 -22.44 6.34
N GLN A 118 -2.59 -22.72 7.64
CA GLN A 118 -3.65 -22.36 8.56
C GLN A 118 -3.07 -21.66 9.78
N THR A 119 -3.52 -20.43 10.04
CA THR A 119 -3.01 -19.64 11.16
C THR A 119 -3.98 -18.53 11.58
N THR A 120 -3.62 -17.71 12.55
CA THR A 120 -4.32 -16.46 12.89
C THR A 120 -3.83 -15.31 12.00
N THR A 121 -2.52 -15.14 11.87
CA THR A 121 -1.91 -14.08 11.05
C THR A 121 -0.81 -14.68 10.20
N LEU A 122 -0.89 -14.47 8.88
CA LEU A 122 0.22 -14.69 7.96
C LEU A 122 0.86 -13.33 7.67
N ASP A 123 2.13 -13.18 8.03
CA ASP A 123 2.97 -12.04 7.68
C ASP A 123 4.08 -12.53 6.74
N ASN A 124 4.06 -12.09 5.49
CA ASN A 124 4.96 -12.54 4.44
C ASN A 124 5.73 -11.37 3.83
N THR A 125 7.05 -11.42 4.00
CA THR A 125 8.05 -10.63 3.25
C THR A 125 8.95 -11.52 2.38
N GLY A 126 8.89 -12.84 2.58
CA GLY A 126 9.62 -13.85 1.83
C GLY A 126 8.87 -14.45 0.64
N LEU A 127 9.16 -15.71 0.33
CA LEU A 127 8.51 -16.48 -0.72
C LEU A 127 7.62 -17.57 -0.15
N ILE A 128 6.38 -17.64 -0.62
CA ILE A 128 5.47 -18.78 -0.48
C ILE A 128 5.15 -19.25 -1.89
N ASN A 129 5.50 -20.49 -2.23
CA ASN A 129 5.41 -20.98 -3.60
C ASN A 129 4.90 -22.43 -3.67
N GLY A 130 3.73 -22.59 -4.26
CA GLY A 130 3.21 -23.86 -4.74
C GLY A 130 3.46 -23.98 -6.24
N THR A 131 4.07 -25.06 -6.71
CA THR A 131 4.15 -25.29 -8.16
C THR A 131 2.78 -25.61 -8.77
N GLN A 132 1.81 -26.04 -7.96
CA GLN A 132 0.40 -26.21 -8.30
C GLN A 132 -0.49 -25.30 -7.45
N HIS A 133 -0.76 -25.62 -6.19
CA HIS A 133 -1.72 -24.85 -5.41
C HIS A 133 -1.07 -24.13 -4.23
N VAL A 134 -1.51 -22.91 -3.96
CA VAL A 134 -1.33 -22.27 -2.65
C VAL A 134 -2.70 -22.01 -2.04
N ALA A 135 -2.93 -22.54 -0.85
CA ALA A 135 -4.14 -22.31 -0.07
C ALA A 135 -3.76 -21.74 1.30
N VAL A 136 -4.26 -20.55 1.63
CA VAL A 136 -4.04 -19.92 2.94
C VAL A 136 -5.37 -19.61 3.59
N THR A 137 -5.56 -20.09 4.81
CA THR A 137 -6.65 -19.69 5.70
C THR A 137 -6.08 -19.00 6.92
N ALA A 138 -6.34 -17.70 7.07
CA ALA A 138 -5.94 -16.93 8.24
C ALA A 138 -7.06 -16.00 8.71
N LYS A 139 -6.89 -15.28 9.80
CA LYS A 139 -7.73 -14.10 10.09
C LYS A 139 -7.17 -12.88 9.36
N HIS A 140 -5.85 -12.73 9.33
CA HIS A 140 -5.19 -11.64 8.65
C HIS A 140 -4.07 -12.17 7.77
N ILE A 141 -4.10 -11.83 6.49
CA ILE A 141 -3.02 -12.10 5.53
C ILE A 141 -2.38 -10.77 5.19
N ILE A 142 -1.10 -10.62 5.51
CA ILE A 142 -0.28 -9.46 5.18
C ILE A 142 0.83 -9.94 4.26
N ASN A 143 0.79 -9.50 3.00
CA ASN A 143 1.87 -9.69 2.05
C ASN A 143 2.47 -8.31 1.77
N HIS A 144 3.68 -8.09 2.27
CA HIS A 144 4.33 -6.78 2.18
C HIS A 144 5.80 -6.91 1.87
N GLU A 145 6.49 -5.77 1.69
CA GLU A 145 7.89 -5.61 1.30
C GLU A 145 8.65 -6.88 0.87
N ASN A 146 8.87 -7.04 -0.44
CA ASN A 146 9.45 -8.25 -1.06
C ASN A 146 8.58 -9.51 -1.03
N GLY A 147 7.46 -9.52 -0.29
CA GLY A 147 6.54 -10.63 -0.13
C GLY A 147 5.98 -11.13 -1.46
N ARG A 148 6.09 -12.44 -1.65
CA ARG A 148 5.60 -13.16 -2.84
C ARG A 148 4.78 -14.36 -2.43
N ILE A 149 3.59 -14.48 -2.99
CA ILE A 149 2.74 -15.67 -2.89
C ILE A 149 2.40 -16.14 -4.31
N TYR A 150 2.90 -17.31 -4.70
CA TYR A 150 2.82 -17.83 -6.07
C TYR A 150 2.25 -19.25 -6.15
N GLY A 151 1.37 -19.47 -7.14
CA GLY A 151 0.75 -20.76 -7.44
C GLY A 151 0.45 -20.91 -8.93
N GLU A 152 0.16 -22.14 -9.38
CA GLU A 152 -0.70 -22.31 -10.55
C GLU A 152 -2.08 -21.75 -10.21
N ASP A 153 -2.66 -22.22 -9.12
CA ASP A 153 -3.84 -21.64 -8.50
C ASP A 153 -3.51 -21.13 -7.09
N VAL A 154 -4.05 -19.97 -6.74
CA VAL A 154 -3.89 -19.37 -5.41
C VAL A 154 -5.27 -19.11 -4.82
N THR A 155 -5.53 -19.65 -3.63
CA THR A 155 -6.77 -19.45 -2.88
C THR A 155 -6.45 -18.87 -1.51
N LEU A 156 -6.98 -17.69 -1.20
CA LEU A 156 -6.77 -16.99 0.06
C LEU A 156 -8.11 -16.77 0.75
N GLN A 157 -8.21 -17.19 2.01
CA GLN A 157 -9.36 -16.94 2.87
C GLN A 157 -8.90 -16.20 4.12
N ALA A 158 -9.45 -15.01 4.36
CA ALA A 158 -9.10 -14.17 5.51
C ALA A 158 -10.30 -13.40 6.06
N ASP A 159 -10.17 -12.78 7.23
CA ASP A 159 -11.01 -11.63 7.57
C ASP A 159 -10.45 -10.40 6.85
N GLN A 160 -9.13 -10.19 6.92
CA GLN A 160 -8.45 -9.07 6.28
C GLN A 160 -7.33 -9.59 5.37
N LEU A 161 -7.27 -9.08 4.14
CA LEU A 161 -6.11 -9.26 3.26
C LEU A 161 -5.49 -7.90 2.95
N GLU A 162 -4.22 -7.74 3.28
CA GLU A 162 -3.40 -6.58 2.96
C GLU A 162 -2.26 -7.01 2.03
N ASN A 163 -2.29 -6.54 0.80
CA ASN A 163 -1.17 -6.61 -0.13
C ASN A 163 -0.63 -5.19 -0.32
N ARG A 164 0.56 -4.93 0.24
CA ARG A 164 1.12 -3.57 0.31
C ARG A 164 2.62 -3.58 0.12
N ARG A 165 3.25 -2.40 0.20
CA ARG A 165 4.69 -2.26 0.04
C ARG A 165 5.37 -2.07 1.39
N GLN A 166 5.13 -0.96 2.07
CA GLN A 166 5.77 -0.65 3.36
C GLN A 166 4.81 0.16 4.21
N ALA A 167 4.29 -0.44 5.29
CA ALA A 167 3.18 0.11 6.07
C ALA A 167 3.44 1.51 6.64
N GLU A 168 4.63 1.73 7.20
CA GLU A 168 5.00 2.95 7.91
C GLU A 168 5.13 4.15 6.97
N LEU A 169 5.76 3.98 5.82
CA LEU A 169 5.91 5.02 4.78
C LEU A 169 4.57 5.33 4.12
N GLU A 170 3.71 4.32 3.95
CA GLU A 170 2.35 4.50 3.43
C GLU A 170 1.47 5.30 4.40
N GLU A 171 1.56 5.03 5.70
CA GLU A 171 0.87 5.82 6.73
C GLU A 171 1.38 7.26 6.78
N GLN A 172 2.71 7.47 6.69
CA GLN A 172 3.31 8.79 6.59
C GLN A 172 2.86 9.54 5.33
N LEU A 173 2.79 8.85 4.19
CA LEU A 173 2.31 9.42 2.93
C LEU A 173 0.85 9.84 3.03
N ALA A 174 -0.01 8.99 3.61
CA ALA A 174 -1.42 9.31 3.82
C ALA A 174 -1.60 10.57 4.70
N ALA A 175 -0.84 10.70 5.79
CA ALA A 175 -0.85 11.88 6.65
C ALA A 175 -0.32 13.14 5.93
N ALA A 176 0.75 13.00 5.14
CA ALA A 176 1.30 14.09 4.34
C ALA A 176 0.33 14.55 3.24
N MET A 177 -0.39 13.62 2.62
CA MET A 177 -1.43 13.90 1.63
C MET A 177 -2.63 14.63 2.24
N LYS A 178 -3.08 14.22 3.43
CA LYS A 178 -4.13 14.95 4.17
C LYS A 178 -3.72 16.39 4.44
N THR A 179 -2.47 16.59 4.89
CA THR A 179 -1.93 17.93 5.11
C THR A 179 -1.87 18.73 3.81
N LEU A 180 -1.48 18.11 2.69
CA LEU A 180 -1.43 18.76 1.38
C LEU A 180 -2.82 19.23 0.94
N GLN A 181 -3.87 18.43 1.17
CA GLN A 181 -5.26 18.80 0.88
C GLN A 181 -5.71 19.99 1.73
N GLU A 182 -5.31 20.06 3.00
CA GLU A 182 -5.56 21.23 3.84
C GLU A 182 -4.86 22.49 3.31
N LYS A 183 -3.62 22.35 2.79
CA LYS A 183 -2.92 23.48 2.13
C LYS A 183 -3.59 23.90 0.83
N ALA A 184 -4.12 22.95 0.05
CA ALA A 184 -4.89 23.24 -1.15
C ALA A 184 -6.16 24.04 -0.82
N ALA A 185 -6.90 23.60 0.21
CA ALA A 185 -8.10 24.28 0.67
C ALA A 185 -7.81 25.68 1.22
N ALA A 186 -6.69 25.85 1.93
CA ALA A 186 -6.25 27.16 2.42
C ALA A 186 -5.87 28.11 1.27
N LEU A 187 -5.21 27.60 0.23
CA LEU A 187 -4.91 28.37 -0.99
C LEU A 187 -6.20 28.77 -1.71
N GLU A 188 -7.16 27.87 -1.86
CA GLU A 188 -8.46 28.18 -2.44
C GLU A 188 -9.19 29.25 -1.62
N ALA A 189 -9.20 29.13 -0.30
CA ALA A 189 -9.80 30.10 0.60
C ALA A 189 -9.13 31.48 0.50
N ALA A 190 -7.80 31.53 0.34
CA ALA A 190 -7.07 32.77 0.13
C ALA A 190 -7.52 33.46 -1.17
N TYR A 191 -7.68 32.71 -2.27
CA TYR A 191 -8.22 33.24 -3.53
C TYR A 191 -9.71 33.61 -3.45
N ALA A 192 -10.49 32.94 -2.62
CA ALA A 192 -11.93 33.17 -2.46
C ALA A 192 -12.26 34.39 -1.58
N ALA A 193 -11.26 35.13 -1.09
CA ALA A 193 -11.49 36.33 -0.29
C ALA A 193 -12.31 37.38 -1.08
N ASP A 194 -13.30 37.98 -0.41
CA ASP A 194 -14.16 39.01 -1.01
C ASP A 194 -13.40 40.33 -1.16
N VAL A 195 -12.76 40.50 -2.31
CA VAL A 195 -11.95 41.68 -2.63
C VAL A 195 -12.80 42.93 -2.93
N THR A 196 -14.12 42.79 -3.10
CA THR A 196 -15.02 43.94 -3.41
C THR A 196 -15.09 44.95 -2.26
N LYS A 197 -14.68 44.54 -1.07
CA LYS A 197 -14.65 45.35 0.16
C LYS A 197 -13.33 46.08 0.37
N TYR A 198 -12.32 45.85 -0.48
CA TYR A 198 -11.01 46.48 -0.30
C TYR A 198 -11.05 47.93 -0.78
N THR A 199 -10.58 48.84 0.07
CA THR A 199 -10.59 50.29 -0.19
C THR A 199 -9.19 50.90 -0.12
N SER A 200 -8.15 50.08 0.04
CA SER A 200 -6.76 50.55 0.17
C SER A 200 -5.76 49.58 -0.45
N SER A 201 -4.63 50.12 -0.90
CA SER A 201 -3.49 49.34 -1.41
C SER A 201 -2.89 48.42 -0.36
N ALA A 202 -3.02 48.74 0.93
CA ALA A 202 -2.59 47.88 2.02
C ALA A 202 -3.40 46.57 2.07
N GLN A 203 -4.73 46.65 1.92
CA GLN A 203 -5.60 45.46 1.87
C GLN A 203 -5.34 44.60 0.64
N GLU A 204 -5.14 45.23 -0.53
CA GLU A 204 -4.75 44.52 -1.75
C GLU A 204 -3.41 43.80 -1.57
N SER A 205 -2.42 44.48 -0.98
CA SER A 205 -1.10 43.90 -0.71
C SER A 205 -1.20 42.72 0.26
N GLN A 206 -2.04 42.80 1.29
CA GLN A 206 -2.29 41.71 2.24
C GLN A 206 -2.94 40.50 1.56
N TYR A 207 -3.91 40.71 0.67
CA TYR A 207 -4.55 39.63 -0.10
C TYR A 207 -3.53 38.91 -0.99
N LYS A 208 -2.70 39.66 -1.74
CA LYS A 208 -1.64 39.09 -2.57
C LYS A 208 -0.63 38.30 -1.73
N ALA A 209 -0.22 38.85 -0.59
CA ALA A 209 0.71 38.18 0.32
C ALA A 209 0.11 36.90 0.93
N ALA A 210 -1.19 36.89 1.27
CA ALA A 210 -1.87 35.71 1.79
C ALA A 210 -1.90 34.56 0.77
N ILE A 211 -2.18 34.88 -0.50
CA ILE A 211 -2.11 33.90 -1.60
C ILE A 211 -0.68 33.39 -1.75
N GLU A 212 0.32 34.28 -1.82
CA GLU A 212 1.73 33.88 -1.96
C GLU A 212 2.19 32.99 -0.81
N GLN A 213 1.77 33.29 0.42
CA GLN A 213 2.09 32.47 1.59
C GLN A 213 1.43 31.09 1.53
N ALA A 214 0.15 31.02 1.18
CA ALA A 214 -0.58 29.75 1.04
C ALA A 214 -0.01 28.90 -0.11
N ASP A 215 0.40 29.55 -1.20
CA ASP A 215 1.03 28.91 -2.36
C ASP A 215 2.37 28.26 -1.99
N LYS A 216 3.25 29.01 -1.30
CA LYS A 216 4.51 28.49 -0.76
C LYS A 216 4.29 27.35 0.23
N ALA A 217 3.27 27.45 1.09
CA ALA A 217 2.95 26.41 2.07
C ALA A 217 2.47 25.12 1.39
N TYR A 218 1.69 25.23 0.31
CA TYR A 218 1.31 24.09 -0.52
C TYR A 218 2.54 23.45 -1.16
N ASP A 219 3.41 24.24 -1.81
CA ASP A 219 4.59 23.71 -2.50
C ASP A 219 5.59 23.03 -1.55
N ALA A 220 5.78 23.60 -0.35
CA ALA A 220 6.59 22.98 0.68
C ALA A 220 6.04 21.61 1.11
N GLN A 221 4.71 21.50 1.28
CA GLN A 221 4.08 20.23 1.63
C GLN A 221 4.09 19.24 0.46
N LEU A 222 3.97 19.72 -0.78
CA LEU A 222 4.08 18.88 -1.97
C LEU A 222 5.47 18.23 -2.06
N ALA A 223 6.53 18.97 -1.72
CA ALA A 223 7.89 18.43 -1.67
C ALA A 223 8.03 17.30 -0.64
N VAL A 224 7.37 17.40 0.52
CA VAL A 224 7.33 16.31 1.53
C VAL A 224 6.65 15.05 0.98
N VAL A 225 5.52 15.22 0.29
CA VAL A 225 4.81 14.11 -0.36
C VAL A 225 5.71 13.44 -1.43
N GLN A 226 6.39 14.24 -2.25
CA GLN A 226 7.28 13.73 -3.30
C GLN A 226 8.50 12.98 -2.74
N ASP A 227 9.07 13.45 -1.62
CA ASP A 227 10.15 12.75 -0.92
C ASP A 227 9.68 11.39 -0.36
N LEU A 228 8.49 11.33 0.24
CA LEU A 228 7.90 10.09 0.72
C LEU A 228 7.63 9.10 -0.41
N LEU A 229 7.08 9.56 -1.54
CA LEU A 229 6.90 8.72 -2.73
C LEU A 229 8.24 8.16 -3.24
N THR A 230 9.27 9.00 -3.29
CA THR A 230 10.61 8.58 -3.71
C THR A 230 11.20 7.52 -2.77
N LYS A 231 11.05 7.69 -1.45
CA LYS A 231 11.47 6.70 -0.45
C LYS A 231 10.70 5.40 -0.61
N LEU A 232 9.38 5.50 -0.78
CA LEU A 232 8.51 4.35 -0.97
C LEU A 232 8.93 3.56 -2.21
N ASP A 233 9.28 4.21 -3.31
CA ASP A 233 9.76 3.54 -4.53
C ASP A 233 11.10 2.80 -4.39
N THR A 234 11.87 3.04 -3.32
CA THR A 234 13.05 2.22 -3.01
C THR A 234 12.71 0.85 -2.43
N HIS A 235 11.45 0.64 -2.01
CA HIS A 235 10.95 -0.62 -1.48
C HIS A 235 10.13 -1.38 -2.53
N LYS A 236 10.26 -2.71 -2.53
CA LYS A 236 9.51 -3.58 -3.46
C LYS A 236 8.13 -3.89 -2.90
N ALA A 237 7.10 -3.68 -3.71
CA ALA A 237 5.73 -3.96 -3.31
C ALA A 237 5.45 -5.47 -3.24
N GLY A 238 4.47 -5.86 -2.41
CA GLY A 238 3.98 -7.22 -2.31
C GLY A 238 3.34 -7.69 -3.62
N THR A 239 3.58 -8.96 -3.98
CA THR A 239 2.96 -9.61 -5.13
C THR A 239 2.25 -10.89 -4.71
N ILE A 240 0.97 -11.00 -5.08
CA ILE A 240 0.18 -12.23 -5.00
C ILE A 240 -0.21 -12.58 -6.43
N ALA A 241 0.26 -13.72 -6.93
CA ALA A 241 0.03 -14.09 -8.33
C ALA A 241 -0.27 -15.57 -8.51
N ALA A 242 -1.28 -15.85 -9.33
CA ALA A 242 -1.58 -17.19 -9.84
C ALA A 242 -1.27 -17.25 -11.34
N ARG A 243 -0.75 -18.38 -11.82
CA ARG A 243 -0.57 -18.59 -13.27
C ARG A 243 -1.88 -18.90 -13.98
N ASN A 244 -2.84 -19.50 -13.28
CA ASN A 244 -4.15 -19.89 -13.79
C ASN A 244 -5.29 -19.19 -13.06
N THR A 245 -5.56 -19.49 -11.78
CA THR A 245 -6.69 -18.87 -11.05
C THR A 245 -6.28 -18.24 -9.74
N LEU A 246 -6.60 -16.95 -9.55
CA LEU A 246 -6.52 -16.29 -8.24
C LEU A 246 -7.91 -16.15 -7.64
N THR A 247 -8.12 -16.79 -6.48
CA THR A 247 -9.35 -16.65 -5.68
C THR A 247 -9.03 -16.04 -4.33
N VAL A 248 -9.72 -14.96 -3.98
CA VAL A 248 -9.62 -14.32 -2.66
C VAL A 248 -11.01 -14.17 -2.08
N GLN A 249 -11.20 -14.64 -0.85
CA GLN A 249 -12.37 -14.39 -0.03
C GLN A 249 -11.95 -13.73 1.27
N ALA A 250 -12.44 -12.52 1.53
CA ALA A 250 -12.19 -11.83 2.78
C ALA A 250 -13.37 -10.99 3.26
N GLN A 251 -13.30 -10.46 4.50
CA GLN A 251 -14.18 -9.37 4.90
C GLN A 251 -13.74 -8.06 4.22
N ALA A 252 -12.43 -7.76 4.23
CA ALA A 252 -11.87 -6.66 3.46
C ALA A 252 -10.60 -7.07 2.71
N ILE A 253 -10.48 -6.52 1.50
CA ILE A 253 -9.33 -6.71 0.61
C ILE A 253 -8.69 -5.34 0.37
N GLU A 254 -7.43 -5.19 0.72
CA GLU A 254 -6.63 -3.99 0.50
C GLU A 254 -5.43 -4.33 -0.39
N ASN A 255 -5.37 -3.68 -1.54
CA ASN A 255 -4.22 -3.72 -2.44
C ASN A 255 -3.71 -2.29 -2.61
N ARG A 256 -2.50 -2.01 -2.14
CA ARG A 256 -2.00 -0.63 -1.99
C ARG A 256 -0.61 -0.42 -2.59
N HIS A 257 -0.33 0.78 -3.06
CA HIS A 257 1.02 1.27 -3.33
C HIS A 257 1.87 0.40 -4.25
N ASN A 258 1.46 0.29 -5.52
CA ASN A 258 2.07 -0.56 -6.56
C ASN A 258 2.13 -2.06 -6.22
N ALA A 259 1.44 -2.51 -5.16
CA ALA A 259 1.25 -3.93 -4.93
C ALA A 259 0.40 -4.55 -6.04
N THR A 260 0.61 -5.85 -6.27
CA THR A 260 0.01 -6.54 -7.41
C THR A 260 -0.79 -7.76 -6.95
N LEU A 261 -2.05 -7.80 -7.35
CA LEU A 261 -2.87 -9.01 -7.43
C LEU A 261 -2.96 -9.41 -8.91
N TYR A 262 -2.45 -10.59 -9.27
CA TYR A 262 -2.37 -11.02 -10.66
C TYR A 262 -2.91 -12.43 -10.87
N SER A 263 -3.61 -12.63 -11.98
CA SER A 263 -3.96 -13.96 -12.49
C SER A 263 -3.66 -14.08 -13.98
N GLY A 264 -2.91 -15.13 -14.34
CA GLY A 264 -2.68 -15.50 -15.75
C GLY A 264 -3.90 -16.14 -16.44
N GLY A 265 -4.95 -16.46 -15.68
CA GLY A 265 -6.28 -16.81 -16.17
C GLY A 265 -7.35 -16.03 -15.42
N ASP A 266 -8.35 -16.70 -14.86
CA ASP A 266 -9.48 -16.07 -14.20
C ASP A 266 -9.12 -15.54 -12.80
N MET A 267 -9.79 -14.47 -12.37
CA MET A 267 -9.64 -13.90 -11.03
C MET A 267 -11.01 -13.71 -10.38
N HIS A 268 -11.13 -14.18 -9.14
CA HIS A 268 -12.32 -14.05 -8.31
C HIS A 268 -11.97 -13.39 -6.97
N LEU A 269 -12.44 -12.15 -6.77
CA LEU A 269 -12.25 -11.42 -5.52
C LEU A 269 -13.61 -11.20 -4.85
N THR A 270 -13.77 -11.72 -3.64
CA THR A 270 -14.98 -11.56 -2.82
C THR A 270 -14.60 -10.89 -1.52
N ALA A 271 -15.14 -9.69 -1.26
CA ALA A 271 -15.01 -8.96 -0.01
C ALA A 271 -16.40 -8.76 0.62
N ASP A 272 -16.65 -9.25 1.83
CA ASP A 272 -17.99 -9.08 2.44
C ASP A 272 -18.32 -7.60 2.71
N ASP A 273 -17.31 -6.79 3.03
CA ASP A 273 -17.43 -5.35 3.26
C ASP A 273 -16.81 -4.55 2.12
N THR A 274 -15.49 -4.37 2.12
CA THR A 274 -14.83 -3.41 1.23
C THR A 274 -13.66 -4.05 0.47
N LEU A 275 -13.58 -3.78 -0.84
CA LEU A 275 -12.37 -3.93 -1.62
C LEU A 275 -11.79 -2.55 -1.94
N THR A 276 -10.57 -2.29 -1.51
CA THR A 276 -9.82 -1.07 -1.81
C THR A 276 -8.60 -1.40 -2.66
N ASN A 277 -8.56 -0.82 -3.85
CA ASN A 277 -7.37 -0.75 -4.68
C ASN A 277 -6.86 0.69 -4.68
N GLN A 278 -5.71 0.94 -4.06
CA GLN A 278 -5.15 2.28 -3.89
C GLN A 278 -3.78 2.34 -4.58
N GLY A 279 -3.71 3.03 -5.72
CA GLY A 279 -2.48 3.17 -6.52
C GLY A 279 -1.78 1.84 -6.84
N ALA A 280 -2.54 0.76 -6.98
CA ALA A 280 -2.05 -0.60 -7.09
C ALA A 280 -2.72 -1.32 -8.28
N SER A 281 -2.21 -2.51 -8.61
CA SER A 281 -2.68 -3.31 -9.76
C SER A 281 -3.51 -4.51 -9.34
N ILE A 282 -4.68 -4.67 -9.96
CA ILE A 282 -5.51 -5.88 -9.94
C ILE A 282 -5.71 -6.29 -11.40
N GLU A 283 -5.04 -7.36 -11.82
CA GLU A 283 -4.92 -7.73 -13.23
C GLU A 283 -5.24 -9.21 -13.48
N SER A 284 -6.20 -9.47 -14.35
CA SER A 284 -6.55 -10.82 -14.80
C SER A 284 -6.39 -10.88 -16.32
N MET A 285 -5.72 -11.92 -16.81
CA MET A 285 -5.63 -12.21 -18.25
C MET A 285 -6.88 -12.92 -18.79
N GLY A 286 -7.67 -13.55 -17.91
CA GLY A 286 -8.97 -14.14 -18.19
C GLY A 286 -10.13 -13.27 -17.71
N ASN A 287 -11.15 -13.89 -17.10
CA ASN A 287 -12.28 -13.20 -16.52
C ASN A 287 -11.95 -12.65 -15.13
N LEU A 288 -12.20 -11.35 -14.91
CA LEU A 288 -12.18 -10.75 -13.58
C LEU A 288 -13.60 -10.62 -13.02
N THR A 289 -13.85 -11.26 -11.87
CA THR A 289 -15.07 -11.07 -11.09
C THR A 289 -14.73 -10.46 -9.73
N ILE A 290 -15.36 -9.33 -9.40
CA ILE A 290 -15.25 -8.68 -8.09
C ILE A 290 -16.64 -8.58 -7.48
N GLN A 291 -16.80 -9.10 -6.26
CA GLN A 291 -18.01 -8.97 -5.46
C GLN A 291 -17.63 -8.30 -4.14
N ALA A 292 -18.16 -7.11 -3.87
CA ALA A 292 -17.93 -6.42 -2.61
C ALA A 292 -19.12 -5.55 -2.19
N GLY A 293 -19.26 -5.31 -0.89
CA GLY A 293 -20.22 -4.33 -0.36
C GLY A 293 -19.89 -2.91 -0.85
N GLN A 294 -18.60 -2.55 -0.85
CA GLN A 294 -18.06 -1.33 -1.45
C GLN A 294 -16.78 -1.63 -2.22
N ILE A 295 -16.62 -0.98 -3.38
CA ILE A 295 -15.37 -1.00 -4.16
C ILE A 295 -14.83 0.42 -4.19
N ARG A 296 -13.60 0.60 -3.70
CA ARG A 296 -12.81 1.82 -3.77
C ARG A 296 -11.64 1.60 -4.71
N ASN A 297 -11.58 2.39 -5.79
CA ASN A 297 -10.42 2.42 -6.67
C ASN A 297 -9.86 3.84 -6.66
N GLU A 298 -8.79 4.02 -5.92
CA GLU A 298 -8.27 5.33 -5.52
C GLU A 298 -6.81 5.50 -5.97
N ASN A 299 -6.37 6.74 -6.09
CA ASN A 299 -4.96 7.05 -6.32
C ASN A 299 -4.25 7.22 -4.97
N ASP A 300 -3.01 6.76 -4.87
CA ASP A 300 -2.19 6.94 -3.66
C ASP A 300 -1.99 8.40 -3.27
N ALA A 301 -1.79 9.26 -4.27
CA ALA A 301 -1.45 10.65 -4.08
C ALA A 301 -2.13 11.50 -5.17
N PHE A 302 -3.26 12.12 -4.84
CA PHE A 302 -3.94 13.08 -5.69
C PHE A 302 -4.24 14.39 -4.95
N SER A 303 -3.87 15.51 -5.57
CA SER A 303 -4.18 16.86 -5.10
C SER A 303 -4.26 17.81 -6.30
N ALA A 304 -5.08 18.86 -6.17
CA ALA A 304 -5.20 19.94 -7.14
C ALA A 304 -4.73 21.25 -6.50
N LYS A 305 -3.86 22.00 -7.21
CA LYS A 305 -3.38 23.32 -6.80
C LYS A 305 -4.08 24.39 -7.63
N ARG A 306 -4.66 25.40 -6.99
CA ARG A 306 -5.14 26.60 -7.67
C ARG A 306 -3.95 27.43 -8.14
N ILE A 307 -3.89 27.72 -9.45
CA ILE A 307 -2.87 28.58 -10.05
C ILE A 307 -3.50 29.90 -10.50
N GLY A 308 -2.94 31.01 -10.04
CA GLY A 308 -3.31 32.35 -10.47
C GLY A 308 -2.47 32.82 -11.66
N SER A 309 -3.06 33.62 -12.54
CA SER A 309 -2.31 34.36 -13.56
C SER A 309 -1.62 35.59 -12.94
N ALA A 310 -0.80 36.28 -13.74
CA ALA A 310 -0.21 37.54 -13.32
C ALA A 310 -1.28 38.55 -12.86
N TRP A 311 -0.95 39.31 -11.81
CA TRP A 311 -1.79 40.41 -11.35
C TRP A 311 -1.91 41.46 -12.46
N MET A 312 -3.14 41.82 -12.81
CA MET A 312 -3.43 42.87 -13.78
C MET A 312 -4.12 44.03 -13.08
N THR A 313 -3.61 45.24 -13.28
CA THR A 313 -4.33 46.45 -12.88
C THR A 313 -5.45 46.66 -13.89
N ASN A 314 -6.69 46.47 -13.45
CA ASN A 314 -7.81 46.95 -14.24
C ASN A 314 -7.81 48.49 -14.16
N PRO A 315 -7.88 49.22 -15.27
CA PRO A 315 -7.93 50.68 -15.24
C PRO A 315 -9.03 51.18 -14.29
N GLU A 316 -8.75 52.28 -13.60
CA GLU A 316 -9.72 52.93 -12.73
C GLU A 316 -10.96 53.29 -13.56
N LYS A 317 -12.13 52.77 -13.20
CA LYS A 317 -13.37 53.00 -13.96
C LYS A 317 -14.17 54.15 -13.35
N ILE A 318 -14.69 55.04 -14.18
CA ILE A 318 -15.67 56.06 -13.80
C ILE A 318 -17.04 55.60 -14.30
N ARG A 319 -18.00 55.47 -13.39
CA ARG A 319 -19.41 55.25 -13.76
C ARG A 319 -20.13 56.59 -13.86
N ILE A 320 -20.84 56.82 -14.96
CA ILE A 320 -21.62 58.04 -15.13
C ILE A 320 -23.01 57.83 -14.51
N ASP A 321 -23.27 58.48 -13.38
CA ASP A 321 -24.56 58.39 -12.67
C ASP A 321 -25.45 59.64 -12.84
N GLN A 322 -25.01 60.63 -13.64
CA GLN A 322 -25.78 61.85 -13.86
C GLN A 322 -27.10 61.56 -14.59
N ALA A 323 -28.22 61.92 -13.94
CA ALA A 323 -29.56 61.70 -14.48
C ALA A 323 -29.76 62.44 -15.82
N GLY A 324 -30.25 61.72 -16.84
CA GLY A 324 -30.50 62.26 -18.17
C GLY A 324 -29.27 62.37 -19.08
N HIS A 325 -28.09 61.90 -18.61
CA HIS A 325 -26.90 61.78 -19.45
C HIS A 325 -27.05 60.60 -20.43
N ALA A 326 -26.60 60.77 -21.68
CA ALA A 326 -26.75 59.72 -22.71
C ALA A 326 -26.04 58.40 -22.35
N GLU A 327 -24.97 58.49 -21.56
CA GLU A 327 -24.14 57.37 -21.12
C GLU A 327 -24.44 56.97 -19.65
N GLN A 328 -25.59 57.38 -19.11
CA GLN A 328 -25.97 57.07 -17.72
C GLN A 328 -25.96 55.54 -17.46
N GLY A 329 -25.27 55.13 -16.39
CA GLY A 329 -25.09 53.74 -15.99
C GLY A 329 -23.91 53.03 -16.64
N GLN A 330 -23.24 53.64 -17.62
CA GLN A 330 -22.05 53.08 -18.25
C GLN A 330 -20.79 53.40 -17.44
N ALA A 331 -19.79 52.50 -17.52
CA ALA A 331 -18.51 52.63 -16.84
C ALA A 331 -17.37 52.69 -17.87
N PHE A 332 -16.54 53.70 -17.74
CA PHE A 332 -15.49 54.06 -18.69
C PHE A 332 -14.14 54.11 -18.00
N ASP A 333 -13.05 53.99 -18.73
CA ASP A 333 -11.73 54.19 -18.11
C ASP A 333 -11.55 55.65 -17.68
N ARG A 334 -10.97 55.87 -16.50
CA ARG A 334 -10.68 57.20 -15.97
C ARG A 334 -9.81 58.02 -16.92
N SER A 335 -8.91 57.35 -17.65
CA SER A 335 -8.08 57.97 -18.68
C SER A 335 -8.88 58.56 -19.84
N GLU A 336 -10.14 58.19 -20.00
CA GLU A 336 -11.04 58.80 -20.97
C GLU A 336 -11.50 60.19 -20.52
N PHE A 337 -11.34 60.58 -19.25
CA PHE A 337 -11.84 61.85 -18.74
C PHE A 337 -10.74 62.83 -18.34
N SER A 338 -10.99 64.09 -18.64
CA SER A 338 -10.22 65.26 -18.22
C SER A 338 -11.03 66.15 -17.27
N ASN A 339 -10.37 67.06 -16.54
CA ASN A 339 -11.01 68.01 -15.61
C ASN A 339 -11.84 67.36 -14.48
N LEU A 340 -11.48 66.15 -14.06
CA LEU A 340 -12.14 65.39 -13.00
C LEU A 340 -12.22 66.11 -11.63
N SER A 341 -11.38 67.12 -11.40
CA SER A 341 -11.30 67.91 -10.17
C SER A 341 -11.89 69.32 -10.28
N SER A 342 -12.54 69.66 -11.40
CA SER A 342 -12.95 71.06 -11.70
C SER A 342 -14.13 71.57 -10.88
N GLY A 343 -14.93 70.67 -10.29
CA GLY A 343 -16.21 71.01 -9.65
C GLY A 343 -17.34 71.34 -10.64
N TYR A 344 -17.06 71.43 -11.94
CA TYR A 344 -18.01 71.77 -13.00
C TYR A 344 -18.30 70.59 -13.97
N GLY A 345 -17.82 69.38 -13.64
CA GLY A 345 -17.97 68.18 -14.46
C GLY A 345 -16.67 67.76 -15.16
N ALA A 346 -16.62 66.50 -15.54
CA ALA A 346 -15.51 65.88 -16.26
C ALA A 346 -15.86 65.75 -17.74
N TYR A 347 -14.87 65.86 -18.62
CA TYR A 347 -15.08 65.77 -20.08
C TYR A 347 -14.32 64.60 -20.66
N HIS A 348 -14.96 63.86 -21.57
CA HIS A 348 -14.27 62.89 -22.41
C HIS A 348 -13.12 63.55 -23.19
N HIS A 349 -11.97 62.88 -23.25
CA HIS A 349 -10.88 63.29 -24.11
C HIS A 349 -11.33 63.18 -25.57
N PRO A 350 -11.04 64.19 -26.42
CA PRO A 350 -11.43 64.16 -27.83
C PRO A 350 -10.80 63.02 -28.66
N LYS A 351 -9.88 62.23 -28.07
CA LYS A 351 -9.28 61.03 -28.67
C LYS A 351 -9.82 59.70 -28.11
N ALA A 352 -10.68 59.72 -27.09
CA ALA A 352 -11.30 58.51 -26.53
C ALA A 352 -12.56 58.09 -27.31
N MET A 353 -13.23 59.03 -27.99
CA MET A 353 -14.33 58.75 -28.90
C MET A 353 -13.81 58.33 -30.28
N THR A 354 -13.38 57.08 -30.41
CA THR A 354 -13.47 56.39 -31.71
C THR A 354 -14.50 55.30 -31.54
N ILE A 355 -15.68 55.56 -32.11
CA ILE A 355 -16.85 54.67 -32.14
C ILE A 355 -16.54 53.45 -33.00
#